data_AF-A0A1Z9H678-F1
#
_entry.id   AF-A0A1Z9H678-F1
#
_cell.length_a   1.000
_cell.length_b   1.000
_cell.length_c   1.000
_cell.angle_alpha   90.00
_cell.angle_beta   90.00
_cell.angle_gamma   90.00
#
_symmetry.space_group_name_H-M   'P 1'
#
loop_
_entity.id
_entity.type
_entity.pdbx_description
1 polymer ?
#
loop_
_entity_poly.entity_id
_entity_poly.type
_entity_poly.pdbx_seq_one_letter_code
_entity_poly.pdbx_strand_id
1 'polypeptide(L)'
;MSEENNETQVEELETETSEEPQQERTEEVIPIEWESVRETYEMRQEQLKIEEYLAKFLLNTERQKADLITRLTLLENHVYEAATQLRDELSVDKDAAYELKMPDSPGEKAYFVRKQ
;
A
#
# COMPACT_ATOMS: atom_id res chain seq x y z
N MET A 1 -24.73 84.31 4.95
CA MET A 1 -23.38 84.12 5.51
C MET A 1 -23.00 82.71 5.11
N SER A 2 -22.60 82.45 3.86
CA SER A 2 -21.39 82.95 3.19
C SER A 2 -20.17 82.65 4.04
N GLU A 3 -19.40 81.63 3.67
CA GLU A 3 -17.98 81.77 3.32
C GLU A 3 -17.46 80.49 2.66
N GLU A 4 -16.66 80.73 1.62
CA GLU A 4 -16.02 79.81 0.69
C GLU A 4 -14.71 79.20 1.26
N ASN A 5 -14.18 78.27 0.46
CA ASN A 5 -12.76 77.85 0.27
C ASN A 5 -12.48 76.42 0.77
N ASN A 6 -12.23 75.42 -0.07
CA ASN A 6 -11.34 75.19 -1.24
C ASN A 6 -10.08 74.37 -0.85
N GLU A 7 -9.87 73.30 -1.62
CA GLU A 7 -8.66 72.47 -1.83
C GLU A 7 -8.05 71.64 -0.69
N THR A 8 -8.09 70.30 -0.84
CA THR A 8 -6.88 69.46 -1.01
C THR A 8 -7.25 68.16 -1.73
N GLN A 9 -6.39 67.80 -2.68
CA GLN A 9 -6.45 66.74 -3.68
C GLN A 9 -6.08 65.32 -3.16
N VAL A 10 -6.72 64.32 -3.78
CA VAL A 10 -6.17 63.02 -4.27
C VAL A 10 -5.75 61.98 -3.22
N GLU A 11 -6.44 60.83 -3.19
CA GLU A 11 -5.86 59.58 -3.71
C GLU A 11 -6.96 58.56 -4.07
N GLU A 12 -6.86 58.05 -5.29
CA GLU A 12 -7.70 57.03 -5.91
C GLU A 12 -7.60 55.70 -5.17
N LEU A 13 -8.74 55.01 -5.06
CA LEU A 13 -8.77 53.56 -5.09
C LEU A 13 -9.94 53.17 -6.00
N GLU A 14 -9.62 53.07 -7.29
CA GLU A 14 -10.40 52.32 -8.24
C GLU A 14 -10.53 50.89 -7.72
N THR A 15 -11.70 50.53 -7.21
CA THR A 15 -12.13 49.13 -7.19
C THR A 15 -12.41 48.74 -8.62
N GLU A 16 -11.39 48.24 -9.31
CA GLU A 16 -11.55 47.40 -10.50
C GLU A 16 -12.40 46.19 -10.08
N THR A 17 -13.70 46.30 -10.32
CA THR A 17 -14.57 45.14 -10.44
C THR A 17 -14.07 44.37 -11.65
N SER A 18 -13.17 43.41 -11.42
CA SER A 18 -12.78 42.42 -12.42
C SER A 18 -14.01 41.57 -12.72
N GLU A 19 -14.83 42.03 -13.66
CA GLU A 19 -15.72 41.17 -14.44
C GLU A 19 -14.81 40.32 -15.34
N GLU A 20 -14.20 39.28 -14.76
CA GLU A 20 -13.72 38.16 -15.58
C GLU A 20 -14.94 37.61 -16.32
N PRO A 21 -14.96 37.61 -17.66
CA PRO A 21 -15.99 36.89 -18.38
C PRO A 21 -15.81 35.41 -18.00
N GLN A 22 -16.76 34.86 -17.24
CA GLN A 22 -16.93 33.42 -17.14
C GLN A 22 -17.18 32.92 -18.57
N GLN A 23 -16.11 32.50 -19.23
CA GLN A 23 -16.15 31.87 -20.52
C GLN A 23 -16.99 30.60 -20.32
N GLU A 24 -18.24 30.63 -20.78
CA GLU A 24 -19.07 29.44 -20.88
C GLU A 24 -18.25 28.43 -21.67
N ARG A 25 -17.81 27.36 -21.01
CA ARG A 25 -17.10 26.26 -21.67
C ARG A 25 -18.12 25.57 -22.57
N THR A 26 -18.28 26.07 -23.79
CA THR A 26 -18.95 25.33 -24.83
C THR A 26 -18.11 24.09 -25.11
N GLU A 27 -18.63 22.92 -24.73
CA GLU A 27 -18.03 21.63 -25.08
C GLU A 27 -18.12 21.48 -26.60
N GLU A 28 -17.02 21.77 -27.29
CA GLU A 28 -16.90 21.51 -28.72
C GLU A 28 -16.80 20.00 -28.93
N VAL A 29 -17.88 19.41 -29.44
CA VAL A 29 -17.93 17.98 -29.76
C VAL A 29 -17.55 17.78 -31.21
N ILE A 30 -16.36 17.20 -31.44
CA ILE A 30 -15.88 16.85 -32.78
C ILE A 30 -16.18 15.37 -33.03
N PRO A 31 -17.07 15.02 -33.97
CA PRO A 31 -17.31 13.62 -34.32
C PRO A 31 -16.08 13.04 -35.03
N ILE A 32 -15.70 11.81 -34.66
CA ILE A 32 -14.57 11.08 -35.24
C ILE A 32 -15.09 9.74 -35.75
N GLU A 33 -14.68 9.36 -36.95
CA GLU A 33 -15.03 8.07 -37.54
C GLU A 33 -14.37 6.91 -36.78
N TRP A 34 -15.08 5.78 -36.70
CA TRP A 34 -14.63 4.60 -35.96
C TRP A 34 -13.26 4.10 -36.43
N GLU A 35 -13.04 4.08 -37.74
CA GLU A 35 -11.80 3.61 -38.37
C GLU A 35 -10.58 4.40 -37.89
N SER A 36 -10.76 5.67 -37.55
CA SER A 36 -9.68 6.55 -37.07
C SER A 36 -9.29 6.25 -35.61
N VAL A 37 -10.21 5.73 -34.80
CA VAL A 37 -9.96 5.40 -33.37
C VAL A 37 -9.75 3.92 -33.12
N ARG A 38 -9.98 3.07 -34.14
CA ARG A 38 -9.98 1.61 -34.01
C ARG A 38 -8.71 1.06 -33.37
N GLU A 39 -7.54 1.47 -33.85
CA GLU A 39 -6.26 0.97 -33.33
C GLU A 39 -6.07 1.35 -31.86
N THR A 40 -6.33 2.61 -31.50
CA THR A 40 -6.26 3.08 -30.11
C THR A 40 -7.25 2.35 -29.22
N TYR A 41 -8.46 2.09 -29.71
CA TYR A 41 -9.46 1.32 -28.98
C TYR A 41 -9.00 -0.12 -28.76
N GLU A 42 -8.53 -0.82 -29.79
CA GLU A 42 -8.04 -2.19 -29.69
C GLU A 42 -6.87 -2.29 -28.69
N MET A 43 -5.91 -1.37 -28.75
CA MET A 43 -4.83 -1.28 -27.75
C MET A 43 -5.36 -1.06 -26.33
N ARG A 44 -6.36 -0.19 -26.17
CA ARG A 44 -6.99 0.05 -24.86
C ARG A 44 -7.68 -1.22 -24.33
N GLN A 45 -8.33 -1.99 -25.19
CA GLN A 45 -8.93 -3.26 -24.81
C GLN A 45 -7.88 -4.29 -24.36
N GLU A 46 -6.77 -4.40 -25.09
CA GLU A 46 -5.67 -5.29 -24.69
C GLU A 46 -5.03 -4.85 -23.37
N GLN A 47 -4.83 -3.55 -23.17
CA GLN A 47 -4.37 -3.02 -21.88
C GLN A 47 -5.31 -3.42 -20.73
N LEU A 48 -6.63 -3.25 -20.89
CA LEU A 48 -7.61 -3.61 -19.87
C LEU A 48 -7.58 -5.11 -19.54
N LYS A 49 -7.40 -5.97 -20.55
CA LYS A 49 -7.25 -7.42 -20.33
C LYS A 49 -5.99 -7.74 -19.52
N ILE A 50 -4.87 -7.07 -19.82
CA ILE A 50 -3.62 -7.25 -19.08
C ILE A 50 -3.79 -6.78 -17.63
N GLU A 51 -4.42 -5.63 -17.41
CA GLU A 51 -4.71 -5.10 -16.07
C GLU A 51 -5.58 -6.06 -15.26
N GLU A 52 -6.63 -6.62 -15.88
CA GLU A 52 -7.50 -7.60 -15.23
C GLU A 52 -6.75 -8.89 -14.88
N TYR A 53 -5.93 -9.39 -15.80
CA TYR A 53 -5.11 -10.58 -15.55
C TYR A 53 -4.12 -10.33 -14.40
N LEU A 54 -3.44 -9.18 -14.41
CA LEU A 54 -2.49 -8.80 -13.37
C LEU A 54 -3.17 -8.70 -12.01
N ALA A 55 -4.34 -8.09 -11.93
CA ALA A 55 -5.11 -7.99 -10.68
C ALA A 55 -5.45 -9.37 -10.11
N LYS A 56 -5.90 -10.30 -10.97
CA LYS A 56 -6.20 -11.69 -10.56
C LYS A 56 -4.95 -12.43 -10.10
N PHE A 57 -3.85 -12.28 -10.83
CA PHE A 57 -2.57 -12.89 -10.49
C PHE A 57 -2.09 -12.44 -9.11
N LEU A 58 -2.03 -11.12 -8.87
CA LEU A 58 -1.59 -10.55 -7.60
C LEU A 58 -2.47 -11.00 -6.43
N LEU A 59 -3.81 -11.02 -6.62
CA LEU A 59 -4.73 -11.50 -5.59
C LEU A 59 -4.48 -12.97 -5.25
N ASN A 60 -4.23 -13.82 -6.26
CA ASN A 60 -3.93 -15.23 -6.03
C ASN A 60 -2.59 -15.42 -5.31
N THR A 61 -1.56 -14.69 -5.72
CA THR A 61 -0.25 -14.70 -5.04
C THR A 61 -0.39 -14.27 -3.58
N GLU A 62 -1.16 -13.23 -3.29
CA GLU A 62 -1.37 -12.76 -1.92
C GLU A 62 -2.07 -13.82 -1.06
N ARG A 63 -3.07 -14.50 -1.60
CA ARG A 63 -3.74 -15.63 -0.93
C ARG A 63 -2.78 -16.78 -0.63
N GLN A 64 -1.97 -17.17 -1.61
CA GLN A 64 -0.97 -18.23 -1.43
C GLN A 64 0.07 -17.85 -0.38
N LYS A 65 0.55 -16.61 -0.41
CA LYS A 65 1.47 -16.08 0.60
C LYS A 65 0.87 -16.15 2.00
N ALA A 66 -0.39 -15.73 2.16
CA ALA A 66 -1.08 -15.78 3.45
C ALA A 66 -1.25 -17.21 3.99
N ASP A 67 -1.58 -18.17 3.13
CA ASP A 67 -1.65 -19.60 3.50
C ASP A 67 -0.29 -20.14 3.94
N LEU A 68 0.78 -19.82 3.20
CA LEU A 68 2.14 -20.23 3.56
C LEU A 68 2.59 -19.64 4.90
N ILE A 69 2.32 -18.35 5.14
CA ILE A 69 2.62 -17.70 6.42
C ILE A 69 1.86 -18.39 7.55
N THR A 70 0.57 -18.67 7.35
CA THR A 70 -0.26 -19.36 8.36
C THR A 70 0.32 -20.73 8.72
N ARG A 71 0.71 -21.51 7.71
CA ARG A 71 1.33 -22.84 7.93
C ARG A 71 2.69 -22.73 8.62
N LEU A 72 3.49 -21.74 8.25
CA LEU A 72 4.78 -21.49 8.91
C LEU A 72 4.58 -21.21 10.40
N THR A 73 3.66 -20.30 10.75
CA THR A 73 3.34 -19.99 12.14
C THR A 73 2.83 -21.22 12.92
N LEU A 74 1.99 -22.05 12.30
CA LEU A 74 1.56 -23.31 12.92
C LEU A 74 2.73 -24.26 13.18
N LEU A 75 3.65 -24.40 12.23
CA LEU A 75 4.84 -25.23 12.39
C LEU A 75 5.78 -24.69 13.47
N GLU A 76 5.99 -23.38 13.52
CA GLU A 76 6.78 -22.73 14.58
C GLU A 76 6.18 -23.02 15.96
N ASN A 77 4.87 -22.85 16.13
CA ASN A 77 4.19 -23.16 17.39
C ASN A 77 4.38 -24.63 17.78
N HIS A 78 4.19 -25.57 16.85
CA HIS A 78 4.43 -26.99 17.10
C HIS A 78 5.88 -27.30 17.48
N VAL A 79 6.86 -26.63 16.86
CA VAL A 79 8.27 -26.79 17.22
C VAL A 79 8.53 -26.32 18.65
N TYR A 80 7.98 -25.16 19.05
CA TYR A 80 8.11 -24.67 20.42
C TYR A 80 7.42 -25.59 21.44
N GLU A 81 6.24 -26.09 21.12
CA GLU A 81 5.53 -27.07 21.97
C GLU A 81 6.34 -28.36 22.12
N ALA A 82 6.84 -28.92 21.02
CA ALA A 82 7.67 -30.12 21.04
C ALA A 82 8.98 -29.91 21.82
N ALA A 83 9.63 -28.76 21.66
CA ALA A 83 10.82 -28.40 22.43
C ALA A 83 10.53 -28.30 23.93
N THR A 84 9.37 -27.74 24.29
CA THR A 84 8.93 -27.63 25.69
C THR A 84 8.64 -29.01 26.29
N GLN A 85 7.94 -29.88 25.56
CA GLN A 85 7.68 -31.26 25.97
C GLN A 85 9.00 -32.02 26.16
N LEU A 86 9.93 -31.93 25.21
CA LEU A 86 11.23 -32.59 25.30
C LEU A 86 12.06 -32.10 26.51
N ARG A 87 12.04 -30.79 26.79
CA ARG A 87 12.70 -30.23 27.98
C ARG A 87 12.13 -30.83 29.27
N ASP A 88 10.81 -30.92 29.34
CA ASP A 88 10.09 -31.45 30.49
C ASP A 88 10.36 -32.96 30.67
N GLU A 89 10.40 -33.74 29.59
CA GLU A 89 10.77 -35.18 29.61
C GLU A 89 12.20 -35.39 30.11
N LEU A 90 13.13 -34.54 29.69
CA LEU A 90 14.54 -34.62 30.10
C LEU A 90 14.80 -34.01 31.48
N SER A 91 13.77 -33.54 32.19
CA SER A 91 13.89 -32.90 33.51
C SER A 91 14.91 -31.76 33.52
N VAL A 92 15.05 -31.04 32.41
CA VAL A 92 15.90 -29.86 32.34
C VAL A 92 15.28 -28.77 33.19
N ASP A 93 16.12 -28.09 33.97
CA ASP A 93 15.70 -27.05 34.92
C ASP A 93 14.84 -25.97 34.23
N LYS A 94 13.63 -25.76 34.74
CA LYS A 94 12.63 -24.83 34.21
C LYS A 94 12.90 -23.39 34.59
N ASP A 95 13.66 -23.18 35.67
CA ASP A 95 13.96 -21.85 36.21
C ASP A 95 15.16 -21.20 35.50
N ALA A 96 15.93 -22.00 34.75
CA ALA A 96 17.05 -21.52 33.93
C ALA A 96 16.64 -21.35 32.46
N ALA A 97 17.09 -20.26 31.85
CA ALA A 97 16.87 -19.99 30.43
C ALA A 97 17.75 -20.92 29.57
N TYR A 98 17.13 -21.93 28.97
CA TYR A 98 17.77 -22.80 27.98
C TYR A 98 17.21 -22.54 26.57
N GLU A 99 18.10 -22.59 25.59
CA GLU A 99 17.77 -22.56 24.16
C GLU A 99 18.05 -23.93 23.55
N LEU A 100 17.05 -24.49 22.86
CA LEU A 100 17.23 -25.73 22.10
C LEU A 100 17.93 -25.41 20.78
N LYS A 101 19.15 -25.91 20.61
CA LYS A 101 19.84 -25.90 19.32
C LYS A 101 19.50 -27.17 18.54
N MET A 102 18.82 -26.96 17.42
CA MET A 102 18.45 -28.04 16.49
C MET A 102 19.67 -28.46 15.64
N PRO A 103 19.75 -29.75 15.25
CA PRO A 103 20.76 -30.22 14.32
C PRO A 103 20.51 -29.71 12.91
N ASP A 104 21.58 -29.57 12.11
CA ASP A 104 21.48 -29.14 10.71
C ASP A 104 21.15 -30.32 9.79
N SER A 105 21.48 -31.56 10.22
CA SER A 105 21.21 -32.79 9.47
C SER A 105 20.59 -33.91 10.33
N PRO A 106 19.74 -34.78 9.75
CA PRO A 106 19.22 -35.95 10.45
C PRO A 106 20.36 -36.87 10.95
N GLY A 107 20.24 -37.34 12.20
CA GLY A 107 21.23 -38.21 12.84
C GLY A 107 22.27 -37.46 13.69
N GLU A 108 22.33 -36.13 13.61
CA GLU A 108 23.11 -35.31 14.53
C GLU A 108 22.39 -35.09 15.87
N LYS A 109 23.15 -34.73 16.91
CA LYS A 109 22.62 -34.48 18.25
C LYS A 109 22.10 -33.05 18.38
N ALA A 110 20.95 -32.90 19.05
CA ALA A 110 20.43 -31.63 19.54
C ALA A 110 20.96 -31.33 20.96
N TYR A 111 21.01 -30.06 21.35
CA TYR A 111 21.49 -29.65 22.68
C TYR A 111 20.65 -28.53 23.28
N PHE A 112 20.38 -28.60 24.58
CA PHE A 112 19.91 -27.45 25.36
C PHE A 112 21.11 -26.65 25.85
N VAL A 113 21.20 -25.37 25.45
CA VAL A 113 22.30 -24.46 25.83
C VAL A 113 21.76 -23.40 26.78
N ARG A 114 22.38 -23.24 27.95
CA ARG A 114 22.01 -22.20 28.91
C ARG A 114 22.41 -20.82 28.36
N LYS A 115 21.47 -19.88 28.31
CA LYS A 115 21.77 -18.47 28.01
C LYS A 115 22.40 -17.83 29.26
N GLN A 116 23.59 -17.23 29.08
CA GLN A 116 24.25 -16.39 30.09
C GLN A 116 23.64 -15.00 30.10
#